data_AF-A0A1M6TDI0-F1
#
_entry.id   AF-A0A1M6TDI0-F1
#
_cell.length_a   1.000
_cell.length_b   1.000
_cell.length_c   1.000
_cell.angle_alpha   90.00
_cell.angle_beta   90.00
_cell.angle_gamma   90.00
#
_symmetry.space_group_name_H-M   'P 1'
#
loop_
_entity.id
_entity.type
_entity.pdbx_description
1 polymer ?
#
loop_
_entity_poly.entity_id
_entity_poly.type
_entity_poly.pdbx_seq_one_letter_code
_entity_poly.pdbx_strand_id
1 'polypeptide(L)'
;MSYEQHTYQGAASDEYNAMRDQRAPQEGRHYREEVYSKRVPAGKRTYFFDVKPTRSGDDYFITITESKRIDDHRYEKHKIFLYKEDFGKFIAAIHEVVQHIREEYLPDYDFKDLPELPLAPRRSQDNEKAG
;
A
#
# COMPACT_ATOMS: atom_id res chain seq x y z
N MET A 1 0.97 58.31 12.80
CA MET A 1 2.40 58.31 13.19
C MET A 1 2.76 56.87 13.50
N SER A 2 3.68 56.33 12.72
CA SER A 2 4.04 54.91 12.58
C SER A 2 5.00 54.44 13.67
N TYR A 3 4.80 53.23 14.18
CA TYR A 3 5.75 52.57 15.08
C TYR A 3 6.81 51.82 14.26
N GLU A 4 8.07 52.05 14.62
CA GLU A 4 9.27 51.49 14.00
C GLU A 4 9.40 49.98 14.22
N GLN A 5 9.79 49.27 13.15
CA GLN A 5 10.20 47.88 13.18
C GLN A 5 11.66 47.80 13.66
N HIS A 6 11.91 47.10 14.77
CA HIS A 6 13.27 46.69 15.13
C HIS A 6 13.54 45.26 14.64
N THR A 7 14.54 45.15 13.79
CA THR A 7 15.10 43.92 13.24
C THR A 7 15.93 43.19 14.30
N TYR A 8 15.62 41.92 14.57
CA TYR A 8 16.55 40.98 15.17
C TYR A 8 17.15 40.12 14.07
N GLN A 9 18.44 40.31 13.86
CA GLN A 9 19.31 39.55 12.98
C GLN A 9 20.04 38.53 13.86
N GLY A 10 19.87 37.24 13.60
CA GLY A 10 20.47 36.19 14.42
C GLY A 10 20.36 34.83 13.76
N ALA A 11 21.37 34.50 12.97
CA ALA A 11 21.56 33.24 12.27
C ALA A 11 21.57 32.05 13.26
N ALA A 12 20.52 31.24 13.28
CA ALA A 12 20.49 29.96 14.02
C ALA A 12 19.39 28.97 13.57
N SER A 13 18.67 29.22 12.46
CA SER A 13 17.58 28.34 12.00
C SER A 13 18.04 27.28 10.99
N ASP A 14 19.12 27.55 10.26
CA ASP A 14 19.51 26.70 9.12
C ASP A 14 20.35 25.49 9.57
N GLU A 15 21.06 25.59 10.70
CA GLU A 15 21.83 24.46 11.26
C GLU A 15 20.94 23.40 11.93
N TYR A 16 19.80 23.77 12.54
CA TYR A 16 18.88 22.80 13.15
C TYR A 16 18.13 21.95 12.11
N ASN A 17 17.85 22.50 10.94
CA ASN A 17 17.28 21.73 9.83
C ASN A 17 18.33 20.86 9.10
N ALA A 18 19.61 21.26 9.10
CA ALA A 18 20.69 20.49 8.47
C ALA A 18 21.15 19.26 9.26
N MET A 19 20.90 19.19 10.58
CA MET A 19 21.28 18.03 11.42
C MET A 19 20.26 16.89 11.40
N ARG A 20 19.04 17.11 10.88
CA ARG A 20 18.00 16.06 10.82
C ARG A 20 18.13 15.15 9.59
N ASP A 21 18.97 15.51 8.62
CA ASP A 21 19.09 14.83 7.33
C ASP A 21 20.30 13.86 7.24
N GLN A 22 20.93 13.54 8.37
CA GLN A 22 22.00 12.52 8.43
C GLN A 22 21.49 11.08 8.66
N ARG A 23 20.18 10.84 8.61
CA ARG A 23 19.69 9.48 8.41
C ARG A 23 19.58 9.23 6.92
N ALA A 24 20.71 8.85 6.32
CA ALA A 24 20.72 8.16 5.03
C ALA A 24 19.54 7.18 4.97
N PRO A 25 18.82 7.07 3.83
CA PRO A 25 17.76 6.09 3.70
C PRO A 25 18.35 4.74 4.11
N GLN A 26 17.83 4.11 5.16
CA GLN A 26 18.18 2.74 5.51
C GLN A 26 17.59 1.77 4.47
N GLU A 27 17.86 1.98 3.18
CA GLU A 27 17.41 1.11 2.10
C GLU A 27 18.15 -0.24 2.11
N GLY A 28 19.30 -0.33 2.79
CA GLY A 28 20.09 -1.57 2.89
C GLY A 28 19.77 -2.50 4.06
N ARG A 29 18.94 -2.09 5.04
CA ARG A 29 18.63 -2.94 6.23
C ARG A 29 17.31 -3.68 6.13
N HIS A 30 16.33 -3.14 5.40
CA HIS A 30 14.99 -3.74 5.31
C HIS A 30 14.92 -4.97 4.38
N TYR A 31 15.86 -5.12 3.46
CA TYR A 31 15.91 -6.27 2.54
C TYR A 31 16.30 -7.58 3.25
N ARG A 32 16.99 -7.51 4.39
CA ARG A 32 17.46 -8.70 5.12
C ARG A 32 16.36 -9.46 5.86
N GLU A 33 15.20 -8.85 6.05
CA GLU A 33 14.05 -9.47 6.72
C GLU A 33 12.96 -9.91 5.73
N GLU A 34 13.13 -9.68 4.43
CA GLU A 34 12.18 -10.10 3.40
C GLU A 34 12.45 -11.56 3.01
N VAL A 35 11.44 -12.42 3.18
CA VAL A 35 11.53 -13.87 2.89
C VAL A 35 11.18 -14.14 1.42
N TYR A 36 10.29 -13.34 0.86
CA TYR A 36 9.87 -13.41 -0.54
C TYR A 36 9.37 -12.04 -1.01
N SER A 37 9.57 -11.70 -2.28
CA SER A 37 9.02 -10.49 -2.88
C SER A 37 8.57 -10.76 -4.31
N LYS A 38 7.40 -10.21 -4.67
CA LYS A 38 6.89 -10.19 -6.04
C LYS A 38 6.67 -8.76 -6.51
N ARG A 39 7.38 -8.37 -7.56
CA ARG A 39 7.20 -7.09 -8.27
C ARG A 39 6.26 -7.26 -9.46
N VAL A 40 5.26 -6.39 -9.58
CA VAL A 40 4.29 -6.35 -10.67
C VAL A 40 4.26 -4.95 -11.28
N PRO A 41 4.91 -4.72 -12.45
CA PRO A 41 4.85 -3.45 -13.15
C PRO A 41 3.48 -3.25 -13.82
N ALA A 42 2.91 -2.05 -13.70
CA ALA A 42 1.60 -1.68 -14.25
C ALA A 42 1.62 -0.22 -14.75
N GLY A 43 2.36 0.03 -15.84
CA GLY A 43 2.50 1.37 -16.43
C GLY A 43 3.18 2.36 -15.48
N LYS A 44 2.47 3.40 -15.05
CA LYS A 44 2.98 4.41 -14.08
C LYS A 44 2.98 3.90 -12.63
N ARG A 45 2.42 2.73 -12.36
CA ARG A 45 2.39 2.09 -11.05
C ARG A 45 3.27 0.85 -11.04
N THR A 46 3.84 0.52 -9.89
CA THR A 46 4.45 -0.77 -9.62
C THR A 46 3.92 -1.26 -8.29
N TYR A 47 3.42 -2.49 -8.27
CA TYR A 47 2.99 -3.15 -7.05
C TYR A 47 4.09 -4.07 -6.54
N PHE A 48 4.32 -4.07 -5.24
CA PHE A 48 5.25 -4.93 -4.54
C PHE A 48 4.47 -5.73 -3.50
N PHE A 49 4.61 -7.05 -3.53
CA PHE A 49 4.02 -7.96 -2.57
C PHE A 49 5.17 -8.66 -1.83
N ASP A 50 5.46 -8.19 -0.61
CA ASP A 50 6.60 -8.63 0.18
C ASP A 50 6.11 -9.47 1.36
N VAL A 51 6.71 -10.65 1.55
CA VAL A 51 6.45 -11.52 2.71
C VAL A 51 7.55 -11.28 3.73
N LYS A 52 7.15 -10.97 4.96
CA LYS A 52 8.07 -10.66 6.06
C LYS A 52 7.68 -11.48 7.31
N PRO A 53 8.66 -11.96 8.09
CA PRO A 53 8.37 -12.58 9.36
C PRO A 53 7.92 -11.51 10.36
N THR A 54 7.06 -11.87 11.29
CA THR A 54 6.73 -11.02 12.44
C THR A 54 7.94 -10.86 13.35
N ARG A 55 7.88 -9.93 14.31
CA ARG A 55 8.97 -9.70 15.25
C ARG A 55 9.32 -10.93 16.10
N SER A 56 8.38 -11.83 16.37
CA SER A 56 8.68 -13.09 17.09
C SER A 56 9.38 -14.12 16.21
N GLY A 57 9.24 -14.03 14.89
CA GLY A 57 9.79 -15.00 13.93
C GLY A 57 8.92 -16.24 13.71
N ASP A 58 7.82 -16.39 14.45
CA ASP A 58 6.95 -17.58 14.37
C ASP A 58 5.89 -17.47 13.27
N ASP A 59 5.65 -16.25 12.77
CA ASP A 59 4.56 -15.92 11.86
C ASP A 59 5.03 -15.03 10.72
N TYR A 60 4.15 -14.87 9.72
CA TYR A 60 4.41 -14.05 8.54
C TYR A 60 3.27 -13.08 8.27
N PHE A 61 3.61 -11.95 7.66
CA PHE A 61 2.66 -10.97 7.15
C PHE A 61 3.09 -10.51 5.75
N ILE A 62 2.13 -9.96 5.00
CA ILE A 62 2.37 -9.40 3.68
C ILE A 62 2.37 -7.89 3.77
N THR A 63 3.36 -7.26 3.14
CA THR A 63 3.32 -5.83 2.81
C THR A 63 2.97 -5.68 1.34
N ILE A 64 1.87 -5.00 1.06
CA ILE A 64 1.49 -4.62 -0.30
C ILE A 64 1.84 -3.14 -0.46
N THR A 65 2.78 -2.84 -1.36
CA THR A 65 3.16 -1.46 -1.65
C THR A 65 2.81 -1.14 -3.08
N GLU A 66 2.01 -0.11 -3.29
CA GLU A 66 1.90 0.55 -4.59
C GLU A 66 2.90 1.70 -4.63
N SER A 67 3.75 1.74 -5.66
CA SER A 67 4.55 2.90 -6.00
C SER A 67 4.05 3.52 -7.31
N LYS A 68 3.56 4.75 -7.24
CA LYS A 68 3.07 5.53 -8.38
C LYS A 68 4.08 6.60 -8.74
N ARG A 69 4.54 6.61 -9.98
CA ARG A 69 5.40 7.68 -10.51
C ARG A 69 4.57 8.94 -10.75
N ILE A 70 4.89 10.03 -10.05
CA ILE A 70 4.20 11.32 -10.17
C ILE A 70 4.93 12.20 -11.19
N ASP A 71 6.26 12.23 -11.14
CA ASP A 71 7.14 12.90 -12.08
C ASP A 71 8.44 12.08 -12.25
N ASP A 72 9.42 12.58 -13.00
CA ASP A 72 10.62 11.81 -13.34
C ASP A 72 11.47 11.41 -12.13
N HIS A 73 11.31 12.09 -10.99
CA HIS A 73 12.12 11.87 -9.80
C HIS A 73 11.33 11.61 -8.51
N ARG A 74 10.00 11.74 -8.55
CA ARG A 74 9.13 11.58 -7.38
C ARG A 74 8.16 10.43 -7.56
N TYR A 75 8.09 9.64 -6.49
CA TYR A 75 7.21 8.50 -6.37
C TYR A 75 6.34 8.64 -5.14
N GLU A 76 5.04 8.44 -5.29
CA GLU A 76 4.11 8.30 -4.19
C GLU A 76 4.00 6.82 -3.84
N LYS A 77 4.03 6.48 -2.55
CA LYS A 77 3.94 5.11 -2.07
C LYS A 77 2.74 4.94 -1.15
N HIS A 78 1.85 4.02 -1.49
CA HIS A 78 0.79 3.55 -0.61
C HIS A 78 1.16 2.16 -0.09
N LYS A 79 1.06 1.95 1.22
CA LYS A 79 1.47 0.71 1.85
C LYS A 79 0.35 0.15 2.71
N ILE A 80 0.09 -1.15 2.56
CA ILE A 80 -0.87 -1.92 3.32
C ILE A 80 -0.10 -3.06 3.99
N PHE A 81 -0.43 -3.34 5.24
CA PHE A 81 0.04 -4.51 5.97
C PHE A 81 -1.13 -5.48 6.14
N LEU A 82 -0.92 -6.73 5.77
CA LEU A 82 -1.92 -7.78 5.85
C LEU A 82 -1.36 -8.94 6.67
N TYR A 83 -2.06 -9.32 7.73
CA TYR A 83 -1.65 -10.40 8.64
C TYR A 83 -2.35 -11.72 8.29
N LYS A 84 -1.76 -12.85 8.71
CA LYS A 84 -2.16 -14.21 8.31
C LYS A 84 -3.63 -14.52 8.54
N GLU A 85 -4.21 -14.01 9.61
CA GLU A 85 -5.59 -14.21 10.03
C GLU A 85 -6.61 -13.62 9.06
N ASP A 86 -6.20 -12.65 8.24
CA ASP A 86 -7.07 -11.92 7.32
C ASP A 86 -6.81 -12.25 5.85
N PHE A 87 -5.83 -13.10 5.53
CA PHE A 87 -5.51 -13.50 4.14
C PHE A 87 -6.75 -14.01 3.39
N GLY A 88 -7.48 -14.96 3.98
CA GLY A 88 -8.65 -15.54 3.34
C GLY A 88 -9.74 -14.51 3.07
N LYS A 89 -10.05 -13.65 4.05
CA LYS A 89 -11.09 -12.61 3.92
C LYS A 89 -10.71 -11.59 2.86
N PHE A 90 -9.45 -11.16 2.86
CA PHE A 90 -8.94 -10.15 1.95
C PHE A 90 -8.94 -10.63 0.49
N ILE A 91 -8.44 -11.84 0.24
CA ILE A 91 -8.42 -12.43 -1.11
C ILE A 91 -9.84 -12.71 -1.62
N ALA A 92 -10.72 -13.22 -0.77
CA ALA A 92 -12.12 -13.44 -1.12
C ALA A 92 -12.81 -12.12 -1.52
N ALA A 93 -12.64 -11.06 -0.73
CA ALA A 93 -13.23 -9.75 -1.00
C ALA A 93 -12.69 -9.13 -2.31
N ILE A 94 -11.37 -9.20 -2.56
CA ILE A 94 -10.79 -8.74 -3.82
C ILE A 94 -11.39 -9.49 -5.00
N HIS A 95 -11.44 -10.82 -4.90
CA HIS A 95 -11.98 -11.64 -5.98
C HIS A 95 -13.45 -11.32 -6.24
N GLU A 96 -14.28 -11.23 -5.20
CA GLU A 96 -15.70 -10.89 -5.32
C GLU A 96 -15.93 -9.54 -6.01
N VAL A 97 -15.18 -8.50 -5.63
CA VAL A 97 -15.30 -7.18 -6.25
C VAL A 97 -14.88 -7.20 -7.72
N VAL A 98 -13.82 -7.93 -8.06
CA VAL A 98 -13.38 -8.08 -9.46
C VAL A 98 -14.42 -8.83 -10.28
N GLN A 99 -15.01 -9.89 -9.74
CA GLN A 99 -16.09 -10.63 -10.40
C GLN A 99 -17.32 -9.75 -10.62
N HIS A 100 -17.71 -8.96 -9.63
CA HIS A 100 -18.82 -8.02 -9.76
C HIS A 100 -18.57 -6.98 -10.86
N ILE A 101 -17.35 -6.46 -10.99
CA ILE A 101 -16.98 -5.55 -12.08
C ILE A 101 -17.10 -6.24 -13.43
N ARG A 102 -16.57 -7.47 -13.56
CA ARG A 102 -16.64 -8.25 -14.79
C ARG A 102 -18.09 -8.51 -15.21
N GLU A 103 -18.95 -8.89 -14.28
CA GLU A 103 -20.32 -9.29 -14.59
C GLU A 103 -21.24 -8.10 -14.86
N GLU A 104 -21.17 -7.05 -14.05
CA GLU A 104 -22.16 -5.96 -14.08
C GLU A 104 -21.71 -4.74 -14.90
N TYR A 105 -20.40 -4.48 -14.98
CA TYR A 105 -19.89 -3.22 -15.54
C TYR A 105 -19.06 -3.40 -16.80
N LEU A 106 -18.34 -4.52 -16.92
CA LEU A 106 -17.42 -4.79 -18.03
C LEU A 106 -17.55 -6.23 -18.55
N PRO A 107 -18.76 -6.67 -18.98
CA PRO A 107 -19.00 -8.05 -19.42
C PRO A 107 -18.24 -8.42 -20.71
N ASP A 108 -18.00 -7.44 -21.57
CA ASP A 108 -17.33 -7.65 -22.86
C ASP A 108 -15.79 -7.42 -22.78
N TYR A 109 -15.27 -7.04 -21.62
CA TYR A 109 -13.83 -6.79 -21.45
C TYR A 109 -13.07 -8.08 -21.14
N ASP A 110 -12.03 -8.38 -21.92
CA ASP A 110 -11.15 -9.53 -21.71
C ASP A 110 -10.10 -9.23 -20.61
N PHE A 111 -10.40 -9.67 -19.39
CA PHE A 111 -9.47 -9.61 -18.25
C PHE A 111 -8.39 -10.69 -18.37
N LYS A 112 -7.28 -10.34 -19.02
CA LYS A 112 -6.12 -11.22 -19.17
C LYS A 112 -5.58 -11.68 -17.81
N ASP A 113 -5.22 -12.96 -17.75
CA ASP A 113 -4.58 -13.60 -16.60
C ASP A 113 -5.40 -13.59 -15.29
N LEU A 114 -6.71 -13.34 -15.38
CA LEU A 114 -7.59 -13.43 -14.21
C LEU A 114 -7.82 -14.91 -13.86
N PRO A 115 -7.40 -15.38 -12.67
CA PRO A 115 -7.63 -16.76 -12.28
C PRO A 115 -9.13 -17.02 -12.05
N GLU A 116 -9.61 -18.19 -12.47
CA GLU A 116 -10.92 -18.68 -12.07
C GLU A 116 -10.82 -19.25 -10.65
N LEU A 117 -11.30 -18.49 -9.66
CA LEU A 117 -11.48 -18.97 -8.31
C LEU A 117 -12.99 -19.21 -8.07
N PRO A 118 -13.39 -20.38 -7.55
CA PRO A 118 -14.77 -20.59 -7.16
C PRO A 118 -15.12 -19.59 -6.05
N LEU A 119 -16.11 -18.73 -6.31
CA LEU A 119 -16.67 -17.88 -5.26
C LEU A 119 -17.27 -18.81 -4.20
N ALA A 120 -16.88 -18.60 -2.93
CA ALA A 120 -17.61 -19.24 -1.84
C ALA A 120 -19.09 -18.82 -1.97
N PRO A 121 -20.04 -19.74 -1.76
CA PRO A 121 -21.46 -19.41 -1.85
C PRO A 121 -21.74 -18.24 -0.92
N ARG A 122 -22.34 -17.16 -1.45
CA ARG A 122 -22.78 -16.02 -0.63
C ARG A 122 -23.68 -16.60 0.46
N ARG A 123 -23.27 -16.51 1.73
CA ARG A 123 -24.21 -16.72 2.83
C ARG A 123 -25.26 -15.64 2.67
N SER A 124 -26.46 -16.02 2.24
CA SER A 124 -27.59 -15.11 2.05
C SER A 124 -27.82 -14.33 3.35
N GLN A 125 -27.33 -13.10 3.42
CA GLN A 125 -27.77 -12.12 4.40
C GLN A 125 -28.92 -11.31 3.81
N ASP A 126 -29.91 -12.01 3.26
CA ASP A 126 -31.15 -11.44 2.76
C ASP A 126 -32.30 -12.17 3.45
N ASN A 127 -32.47 -11.93 4.75
CA ASN A 127 -33.72 -12.27 5.45
C ASN A 127 -33.81 -11.59 6.83
N GLU A 128 -33.68 -10.26 6.90
CA GLU A 128 -34.00 -9.52 8.14
C GLU A 128 -34.58 -8.10 7.94
N LYS A 129 -35.03 -7.75 6.73
CA LYS A 129 -35.82 -6.53 6.48
C LYS A 129 -37.14 -6.83 5.78
N ALA A 130 -37.95 -7.69 6.39
CA ALA A 130 -39.39 -7.76 6.16
C ALA A 130 -40.05 -8.33 7.41
N GLY A 131 -40.26 -7.47 8.40
CA GLY A 131 -41.00 -7.74 9.63
C GLY A 131 -41.59 -6.43 10.13
#